data_AF-A0A0A8LA88-F1
#
_entry.id   AF-A0A0A8LA88-F1
#
_cell.length_a   1.000
_cell.length_b   1.000
_cell.length_c   1.000
_cell.angle_alpha   90.00
_cell.angle_beta   90.00
_cell.angle_gamma   90.00
#
_symmetry.space_group_name_H-M   'P 1'
#
loop_
_entity.id
_entity.type
_entity.pdbx_description
1 polymer ?
#
loop_
_entity_poly.entity_id
_entity_poly.type
_entity_poly.pdbx_seq_one_letter_code
_entity_poly.pdbx_strand_id
1 'polypeptide(L)'
;MAKGKRTNWKRIATIAIPLIFAVVVLFKVFNNSTSAADLQTLLQNLPKEITMGTSEQTDRIFMEKFEKFSQDMLKKQDEQARRFDRERKVLEKKIQELKQAPRHATLREKLAVVFEYGTTQRFPAFVWQSWPYSDDDSRLDPILKKNERSWGNKNPGFVHEMINDDTAAAFVHYFYASIPEVIEAYDSLPTPILKIDFFKYLILLARGGVFADVDTSLLQPVPNWIPENVSPKEIGLVVGIEHDSKAPDWRSTFLRRLQFGNWIIQAKPGHPVIREMIAKVTETTLERKYSDELHMNLRNDLTIMSWTGSGAWTDVIFTYFNDYVQSGVLDKITWKHFHNLKVPKLVGDVLVFPEVSFNTPSSDADSDSKPLGSDSNKALHFATHSKMKSWKSQQKNDWSKL
;
A
#
# COMPACT_ATOMS: atom_id res chain seq x y z
N MET A 1 51.72 -61.40 -12.46
CA MET A 1 51.12 -60.20 -13.09
C MET A 1 50.25 -59.48 -12.06
N ALA A 2 50.75 -58.42 -11.44
CA ALA A 2 49.99 -57.63 -10.45
C ALA A 2 49.61 -56.27 -11.06
N LYS A 3 48.31 -56.04 -11.30
CA LYS A 3 47.76 -54.74 -11.73
C LYS A 3 47.39 -53.92 -10.50
N GLY A 4 48.09 -52.79 -10.30
CA GLY A 4 47.84 -51.83 -9.22
C GLY A 4 46.54 -51.04 -9.43
N LYS A 5 45.73 -50.95 -8.36
CA LYS A 5 44.54 -50.08 -8.28
C LYS A 5 44.97 -48.62 -8.15
N ARG A 6 44.68 -47.79 -9.16
CA ARG A 6 44.75 -46.33 -9.05
C ARG A 6 43.54 -45.81 -8.26
N THR A 7 43.79 -45.18 -7.12
CA THR A 7 42.78 -44.60 -6.23
C THR A 7 42.29 -43.23 -6.73
N ASN A 8 40.97 -43.04 -6.69
CA ASN A 8 40.22 -41.91 -7.26
C ASN A 8 40.25 -40.66 -6.36
N TRP A 9 41.44 -40.13 -6.07
CA TRP A 9 41.65 -39.04 -5.11
C TRP A 9 40.93 -37.73 -5.50
N LYS A 10 40.75 -37.48 -6.80
CA LYS A 10 40.06 -36.27 -7.31
C LYS A 10 38.58 -36.21 -6.93
N ARG A 11 37.87 -37.35 -6.87
CA ARG A 11 36.45 -37.40 -6.48
C ARG A 11 36.25 -37.25 -4.97
N ILE A 12 37.21 -37.73 -4.19
CA ILE A 12 37.21 -37.57 -2.73
C ILE A 12 37.45 -36.09 -2.39
N ALA A 13 38.41 -35.43 -3.07
CA ALA A 13 38.68 -34.01 -2.88
C ALA A 13 37.47 -33.11 -3.23
N THR A 14 36.74 -33.40 -4.32
CA THR A 14 35.58 -32.59 -4.72
C THR A 14 34.39 -32.65 -3.75
N ILE A 15 34.28 -33.69 -2.94
CA ILE A 15 33.19 -33.85 -1.96
C ILE A 15 33.65 -33.47 -0.55
N ALA A 16 34.87 -33.84 -0.17
CA ALA A 16 35.38 -33.58 1.17
C ALA A 16 35.61 -32.08 1.44
N ILE A 17 36.11 -31.32 0.45
CA ILE A 17 36.42 -29.90 0.62
C ILE A 17 35.17 -29.05 0.92
N PRO A 18 34.05 -29.13 0.17
CA PRO A 18 32.86 -28.36 0.49
C PRO A 18 32.18 -28.82 1.79
N LEU A 19 32.31 -30.09 2.16
CA LEU A 19 31.74 -30.63 3.41
C LEU A 19 32.52 -30.14 4.63
N ILE A 20 33.86 -30.09 4.53
CA ILE A 20 34.72 -29.47 5.55
C ILE A 20 34.43 -27.96 5.64
N PHE A 21 34.24 -27.29 4.51
CA PHE A 21 33.89 -25.86 4.49
C PHE A 21 32.52 -25.60 5.14
N ALA A 22 31.51 -26.44 4.87
CA ALA A 22 30.20 -26.36 5.51
C ALA A 22 30.28 -26.59 7.02
N VAL A 23 31.10 -27.55 7.46
CA VAL A 23 31.36 -27.80 8.89
C VAL A 23 32.07 -26.62 9.54
N VAL A 24 33.05 -26.00 8.87
CA VAL A 24 33.74 -24.81 9.38
C VAL A 24 32.81 -23.60 9.44
N VAL A 25 31.95 -23.40 8.45
CA VAL A 25 30.94 -22.32 8.45
C VAL A 25 29.91 -22.54 9.55
N LEU A 26 29.40 -23.76 9.72
CA LEU A 26 28.53 -24.12 10.84
C LEU A 26 29.24 -23.86 12.17
N PHE A 27 30.47 -24.31 12.33
CA PHE A 27 31.24 -24.10 13.55
C PHE A 27 31.48 -22.61 13.82
N LYS A 28 31.73 -21.79 12.78
CA LYS A 28 31.89 -20.34 12.91
C LYS A 28 30.57 -19.64 13.25
N VAL A 29 29.45 -20.08 12.68
CA VAL A 29 28.10 -19.56 12.98
C VAL A 29 27.69 -19.91 14.41
N PHE A 30 28.02 -21.11 14.88
CA PHE A 30 27.80 -21.51 16.27
C PHE A 30 28.71 -20.75 17.25
N ASN A 31 30.00 -20.54 16.91
CA ASN A 31 30.94 -19.83 17.79
C ASN A 31 30.75 -18.31 17.85
N ASN A 32 30.07 -17.68 16.88
CA ASN A 32 29.87 -16.22 16.86
C ASN A 32 28.55 -15.77 17.50
N SER A 33 27.91 -16.65 18.26
CA SER A 33 26.71 -16.32 19.03
C SER A 33 27.02 -16.44 20.51
N THR A 34 26.67 -15.40 21.26
CA THR A 34 26.55 -15.39 22.72
C THR A 34 25.65 -16.53 23.26
N SER A 35 24.99 -17.29 22.39
CA SER A 35 24.25 -18.52 22.68
C SER A 35 25.12 -19.75 22.94
N ALA A 36 26.39 -19.79 22.53
CA ALA A 36 27.25 -20.95 22.75
C ALA A 36 27.66 -21.11 24.23
N ALA A 37 27.85 -19.99 24.93
CA ALA A 37 28.10 -19.98 26.38
C ALA A 37 26.89 -20.49 27.18
N ASP A 38 25.68 -20.17 26.73
CA ASP A 38 24.44 -20.72 27.31
C ASP A 38 24.27 -22.22 26.98
N LEU A 39 24.62 -22.66 25.77
CA LEU A 39 24.52 -24.08 25.41
C LEU A 39 25.51 -24.95 26.18
N GLN A 40 26.72 -24.43 26.45
CA GLN A 40 27.77 -25.17 27.14
C GLN A 40 27.54 -25.24 28.65
N THR A 41 26.94 -24.20 29.24
CA THR A 41 26.43 -24.24 30.63
C THR A 41 25.19 -25.13 30.75
N LEU A 42 24.35 -25.21 29.71
CA LEU A 42 23.22 -26.14 29.62
C LEU A 42 23.65 -27.61 29.51
N LEU A 43 24.72 -27.90 28.75
CA LEU A 43 25.29 -29.25 28.66
C LEU A 43 25.95 -29.69 29.97
N GLN A 44 26.47 -28.75 30.76
CA GLN A 44 27.04 -29.04 32.09
C GLN A 44 25.97 -29.26 33.18
N ASN A 45 24.76 -28.72 33.00
CA ASN A 45 23.63 -28.88 33.94
C ASN A 45 22.69 -30.04 33.59
N LEU A 46 22.97 -30.80 32.53
CA LEU A 46 22.29 -32.08 32.28
C LEU A 46 22.75 -33.10 33.34
N PRO A 47 21.82 -33.71 34.11
CA PRO A 47 22.20 -34.71 35.10
C PRO A 47 22.85 -35.90 34.40
N LYS A 48 23.97 -36.37 34.95
CA LYS A 48 24.71 -37.58 34.50
C LYS A 48 23.95 -38.88 34.80
N GLU A 49 22.65 -38.94 34.53
CA GLU A 49 21.80 -40.13 34.74
C GLU A 49 21.41 -40.85 33.44
N ILE A 50 22.05 -40.54 32.31
CA ILE A 50 21.81 -41.24 31.02
C ILE A 50 22.33 -42.70 31.04
N THR A 51 22.90 -43.16 32.15
CA THR A 51 23.26 -44.56 32.37
C THR A 51 22.56 -45.10 33.61
N MET A 52 21.25 -45.39 33.52
CA MET A 52 20.58 -46.51 34.19
C MET A 52 19.08 -46.52 33.86
N GLY A 53 18.61 -47.59 33.22
CA GLY A 53 17.22 -48.07 33.13
C GLY A 53 16.11 -47.02 32.94
N THR A 54 15.65 -46.83 31.71
CA THR A 54 14.47 -46.03 31.40
C THR A 54 13.21 -46.62 32.04
N SER A 55 12.72 -45.95 33.07
CA SER A 55 11.33 -46.05 33.52
C SER A 55 10.50 -45.11 32.65
N GLU A 56 9.34 -45.56 32.14
CA GLU A 56 8.37 -44.69 31.44
C GLU A 56 8.05 -43.39 32.21
N GLN A 57 8.18 -43.43 33.53
CA GLN A 57 7.89 -42.31 34.42
C GLN A 57 8.98 -41.23 34.37
N THR A 58 10.25 -41.60 34.22
CA THR A 58 11.36 -40.62 34.09
C THR A 58 11.32 -39.90 32.75
N ASP A 59 10.95 -40.59 31.67
CA ASP A 59 10.81 -40.00 30.34
C ASP A 59 9.62 -39.01 30.29
N ARG A 60 8.51 -39.33 30.95
CA ARG A 60 7.36 -38.42 31.09
C ARG A 60 7.72 -37.15 31.86
N ILE A 61 8.43 -37.27 32.98
CA ILE A 61 8.89 -36.12 33.78
C ILE A 61 9.86 -35.25 32.97
N PHE A 62 10.73 -35.86 32.16
CA PHE A 62 11.64 -35.13 31.29
C PHE A 62 10.89 -34.36 30.19
N MET A 63 9.92 -34.99 29.53
CA MET A 63 9.08 -34.34 28.53
C MET A 63 8.27 -33.18 29.11
N GLU A 64 7.69 -33.34 30.31
CA GLU A 64 6.94 -32.26 30.97
C GLU A 64 7.84 -31.06 31.31
N LYS A 65 9.08 -31.30 31.76
CA LYS A 65 10.07 -30.23 31.99
C LYS A 65 10.48 -29.55 30.69
N PHE A 66 10.68 -30.32 29.61
CA PHE A 66 11.03 -29.78 28.31
C PHE A 66 9.91 -28.91 27.73
N GLU A 67 8.65 -29.37 27.84
CA GLU A 67 7.48 -28.62 27.40
C GLU A 67 7.30 -27.32 28.19
N LYS A 68 7.44 -27.40 29.53
CA LYS A 68 7.39 -26.22 30.39
C LYS A 68 8.50 -25.21 30.07
N PHE A 69 9.71 -25.70 29.78
CA PHE A 69 10.82 -24.84 29.38
C PHE A 69 10.59 -24.20 28.02
N SER A 70 10.08 -24.95 27.04
CA SER A 70 9.72 -24.45 25.71
C SER A 70 8.66 -23.35 25.81
N GLN A 71 7.62 -23.56 26.63
CA GLN A 71 6.59 -22.55 26.90
C GLN A 71 7.16 -21.30 27.58
N ASP A 72 8.09 -21.45 28.52
CA ASP A 72 8.73 -20.31 29.20
C ASP A 72 9.63 -19.51 28.25
N MET A 73 10.36 -20.20 27.37
CA MET A 73 11.16 -19.58 26.31
C MET A 73 10.30 -18.81 25.30
N LEU A 74 9.18 -19.40 24.86
CA LEU A 74 8.22 -18.73 23.98
C LEU A 74 7.63 -17.48 24.63
N LYS A 75 7.24 -17.56 25.91
CA LYS A 75 6.76 -16.39 26.67
C LYS A 75 7.81 -15.29 26.78
N LYS A 76 9.06 -15.65 27.08
CA LYS A 76 10.17 -14.68 27.13
C LYS A 76 10.43 -14.03 25.77
N GLN A 77 10.39 -14.80 24.68
CA GLN A 77 10.51 -14.26 23.32
C GLN A 77 9.35 -13.30 22.99
N ASP A 78 8.11 -13.66 23.33
CA ASP A 78 6.94 -12.79 23.12
C ASP A 78 7.03 -11.51 23.95
N GLU A 79 7.44 -11.59 25.21
CA GLU A 79 7.65 -10.43 26.06
C GLU A 79 8.75 -9.51 25.52
N GLN A 80 9.85 -10.10 25.03
CA GLN A 80 10.95 -9.36 24.42
C GLN A 80 10.51 -8.69 23.11
N ALA A 81 9.73 -9.38 22.27
CA ALA A 81 9.14 -8.80 21.06
C ALA A 81 8.21 -7.63 21.38
N ARG A 82 7.33 -7.78 22.37
CA ARG A 82 6.44 -6.69 22.85
C ARG A 82 7.22 -5.50 23.39
N ARG A 83 8.34 -5.72 24.09
CA ARG A 83 9.21 -4.64 24.56
C ARG A 83 9.86 -3.90 23.39
N PHE A 84 10.43 -4.63 22.43
CA PHE A 84 11.02 -4.02 21.23
C PHE A 84 9.99 -3.24 20.42
N ASP A 85 8.76 -3.73 20.27
CA ASP A 85 7.70 -2.97 19.60
C ASP A 85 7.34 -1.68 20.34
N ARG A 86 7.30 -1.70 21.68
CA ARG A 86 7.08 -0.47 22.48
C ARG A 86 8.23 0.52 22.30
N GLU A 87 9.46 0.05 22.41
CA GLU A 87 10.65 0.89 22.24
C GLU A 87 10.73 1.48 20.83
N ARG A 88 10.43 0.67 19.81
CA ARG A 88 10.32 1.11 18.42
C ARG A 88 9.27 2.20 18.26
N LYS A 89 8.06 2.04 18.82
CA LYS A 89 7.02 3.07 18.77
C LYS A 89 7.44 4.37 19.46
N VAL A 90 8.12 4.28 20.61
CA VAL A 90 8.65 5.46 21.32
C VAL A 90 9.72 6.16 20.49
N LEU A 91 10.63 5.39 19.88
CA LEU A 91 11.71 5.93 19.06
C LEU A 91 11.18 6.56 17.76
N GLU A 92 10.22 5.92 17.11
CA GLU A 92 9.52 6.47 15.94
C GLU A 92 8.84 7.80 16.30
N LYS A 93 8.14 7.86 17.45
CA LYS A 93 7.54 9.11 17.94
C LYS A 93 8.58 10.20 18.17
N LYS A 94 9.71 9.85 18.79
CA LYS A 94 10.80 10.81 19.07
C LYS A 94 11.48 11.30 17.80
N ILE A 95 11.67 10.41 16.81
CA ILE A 95 12.18 10.79 15.48
C ILE A 95 11.19 11.73 14.81
N GLN A 96 9.90 11.44 14.86
CA GLN A 96 8.87 12.29 14.27
C GLN A 96 8.84 13.69 14.93
N GLU A 97 8.95 13.76 16.26
CA GLU A 97 9.05 15.02 17.00
C GLU A 97 10.32 15.82 16.65
N LEU A 98 11.41 15.13 16.29
CA LEU A 98 12.68 15.74 15.88
C LEU A 98 12.73 16.14 14.40
N LYS A 99 11.92 15.50 13.53
CA LYS A 99 11.78 15.84 12.10
C LYS A 99 10.94 17.11 11.89
N GLN A 100 11.28 18.20 12.58
CA GLN A 100 10.65 19.49 12.34
C GLN A 100 11.23 20.10 11.07
N ALA A 101 10.37 20.32 10.07
CA ALA A 101 10.75 21.08 8.90
C ALA A 101 11.07 22.55 9.30
N PRO A 102 12.00 23.21 8.60
CA PRO A 102 12.34 24.60 8.87
C PRO A 102 11.07 25.50 8.85
N ARG A 103 11.01 26.49 9.75
CA ARG A 103 9.83 27.39 9.85
C ARG A 103 9.50 28.12 8.54
N HIS A 104 10.50 28.35 7.70
CA HIS A 104 10.38 29.04 6.41
C HIS A 104 10.33 28.08 5.22
N ALA A 105 10.28 26.77 5.46
CA ALA A 105 10.16 25.79 4.39
C ALA A 105 8.77 25.91 3.73
N THR A 106 8.73 25.73 2.42
CA THR A 106 7.50 25.60 1.65
C THR A 106 6.73 24.34 2.07
N LEU A 107 5.42 24.29 1.79
CA LEU A 107 4.60 23.12 2.10
C LEU A 107 5.17 21.83 1.48
N ARG A 108 5.67 21.92 0.24
CA ARG A 108 6.30 20.79 -0.47
C ARG A 108 7.56 20.29 0.25
N GLU A 109 8.41 21.18 0.74
CA GLU A 109 9.60 20.83 1.53
C GLU A 109 9.22 20.23 2.88
N LYS A 110 8.22 20.79 3.58
CA LYS A 110 7.71 20.23 4.84
C LYS A 110 7.24 18.79 4.65
N LEU A 111 6.41 18.55 3.64
CA LEU A 111 5.94 17.21 3.30
C LEU A 111 7.09 16.28 2.90
N ALA A 112 8.13 16.79 2.24
CA ALA A 112 9.29 16.01 1.82
C ALA A 112 10.16 15.53 2.98
N VAL A 113 10.36 16.38 3.98
CA VAL A 113 11.14 16.07 5.18
C VAL A 113 10.37 15.08 6.08
N VAL A 114 9.05 15.29 6.22
CA VAL A 114 8.22 14.45 7.10
C VAL A 114 7.95 13.09 6.46
N PHE A 115 7.63 13.05 5.16
CA PHE A 115 7.28 11.84 4.41
C PHE A 115 8.33 11.56 3.33
N GLU A 116 9.49 11.08 3.77
CA GLU A 116 10.59 10.68 2.89
C GLU A 116 10.18 9.56 1.93
N TYR A 117 10.62 9.68 0.68
CA TYR A 117 10.30 8.68 -0.35
C TYR A 117 11.38 7.60 -0.41
N GLY A 118 11.03 6.38 -0.01
CA GLY A 118 11.91 5.22 -0.10
C GLY A 118 11.83 4.52 -1.46
N THR A 119 12.65 4.94 -2.42
CA THR A 119 12.62 4.41 -3.81
C THR A 119 12.74 2.88 -3.88
N THR A 120 13.56 2.26 -3.03
CA THR A 120 13.82 0.80 -3.04
C THR A 120 12.93 -0.02 -2.13
N GLN A 121 12.02 0.62 -1.38
CA GLN A 121 11.09 -0.08 -0.50
C GLN A 121 10.04 -0.85 -1.32
N ARG A 122 9.34 -1.79 -0.68
CA ARG A 122 8.19 -2.47 -1.30
C ARG A 122 6.90 -1.72 -0.95
N PHE A 123 5.85 -1.94 -1.74
CA PHE A 123 4.52 -1.48 -1.36
C PHE A 123 4.11 -2.09 0.00
N PRO A 124 3.62 -1.27 0.94
CA PRO A 124 2.98 -1.75 2.15
C PRO A 124 1.75 -2.60 1.84
N ALA A 125 1.52 -3.66 2.60
CA ALA A 125 0.38 -4.56 2.43
C ALA A 125 -0.87 -4.05 3.18
N PHE A 126 -1.26 -2.80 2.90
CA PHE A 126 -2.48 -2.19 3.41
C PHE A 126 -3.51 -2.01 2.29
N VAL A 127 -4.78 -2.27 2.57
CA VAL A 127 -5.92 -1.85 1.76
C VAL A 127 -6.77 -0.92 2.59
N TRP A 128 -6.92 0.31 2.12
CA TRP A 128 -7.74 1.35 2.71
C TRP A 128 -9.02 1.51 1.90
N GLN A 129 -10.16 1.41 2.58
CA GLN A 129 -11.46 1.81 2.04
C GLN A 129 -12.09 2.80 3.00
N SER A 130 -13.06 3.59 2.52
CA SER A 130 -13.78 4.54 3.36
C SER A 130 -15.28 4.33 3.28
N TRP A 131 -15.93 4.38 4.44
CA TRP A 131 -17.38 4.40 4.57
C TRP A 131 -17.78 5.31 5.72
N PRO A 132 -18.73 6.25 5.57
CA PRO A 132 -18.99 7.26 6.59
C PRO A 132 -19.37 6.72 7.98
N TYR A 133 -19.81 5.47 8.04
CA TYR A 133 -20.31 4.82 9.26
C TYR A 133 -19.42 3.64 9.66
N SER A 134 -19.75 2.99 10.78
CA SER A 134 -19.01 1.83 11.29
C SER A 134 -19.06 0.61 10.35
N ASP A 135 -18.07 -0.26 10.48
CA ASP A 135 -17.93 -1.48 9.67
C ASP A 135 -19.10 -2.48 9.83
N ASP A 136 -19.74 -2.50 11.01
CA ASP A 136 -20.91 -3.36 11.31
C ASP A 136 -22.26 -2.67 10.99
N ASP A 137 -22.25 -1.71 10.06
CA ASP A 137 -23.47 -0.98 9.73
C ASP A 137 -24.43 -1.85 8.88
N SER A 138 -25.60 -2.12 9.46
CA SER A 138 -26.74 -2.74 8.78
C SER A 138 -27.19 -1.96 7.52
N ARG A 139 -26.89 -0.65 7.41
CA ARG A 139 -27.25 0.22 6.28
C ARG A 139 -26.36 0.06 5.05
N LEU A 140 -25.20 -0.60 5.18
CA LEU A 140 -24.33 -0.81 4.03
C LEU A 140 -25.00 -1.79 3.05
N ASP A 141 -25.19 -1.33 1.82
CA ASP A 141 -25.84 -2.07 0.74
C ASP A 141 -25.18 -3.47 0.57
N PRO A 142 -25.96 -4.55 0.37
CA PRO A 142 -25.41 -5.89 0.15
C PRO A 142 -24.37 -5.98 -0.96
N ILE A 143 -24.50 -5.19 -2.04
CA ILE A 143 -23.54 -5.12 -3.14
C ILE A 143 -22.22 -4.49 -2.65
N LEU A 144 -22.30 -3.41 -1.88
CA LEU A 144 -21.11 -2.77 -1.30
C LEU A 144 -20.42 -3.67 -0.28
N LYS A 145 -21.17 -4.41 0.55
CA LYS A 145 -20.62 -5.46 1.43
C LYS A 145 -19.89 -6.54 0.64
N LYS A 146 -20.46 -6.98 -0.49
CA LYS A 146 -19.82 -7.98 -1.35
C LYS A 146 -18.51 -7.44 -1.96
N ASN A 147 -18.52 -6.17 -2.37
CA ASN A 147 -17.35 -5.50 -2.93
C ASN A 147 -16.23 -5.35 -1.89
N GLU A 148 -16.55 -4.82 -0.71
CA GLU A 148 -15.61 -4.70 0.43
C GLU A 148 -14.98 -6.06 0.75
N ARG A 149 -15.80 -7.10 0.99
CA ARG A 149 -15.30 -8.46 1.27
C ARG A 149 -14.40 -9.03 0.17
N SER A 150 -14.59 -8.62 -1.08
CA SER A 150 -13.76 -9.09 -2.19
C SER A 150 -12.30 -8.67 -2.03
N TRP A 151 -12.04 -7.50 -1.45
CA TRP A 151 -10.69 -7.00 -1.17
C TRP A 151 -10.01 -7.80 -0.07
N GLY A 152 -10.68 -8.01 1.08
CA GLY A 152 -10.14 -8.83 2.17
C GLY A 152 -9.91 -10.29 1.76
N ASN A 153 -10.91 -10.92 1.13
CA ASN A 153 -10.84 -12.36 0.77
C ASN A 153 -9.75 -12.68 -0.25
N LYS A 154 -9.50 -11.79 -1.23
CA LYS A 154 -8.49 -12.01 -2.27
C LYS A 154 -7.10 -11.59 -1.86
N ASN A 155 -6.94 -10.87 -0.75
CA ASN A 155 -5.65 -10.41 -0.24
C ASN A 155 -5.47 -10.87 1.23
N PRO A 156 -5.42 -12.18 1.53
CA PRO A 156 -5.37 -12.68 2.91
C PRO A 156 -4.11 -12.26 3.70
N GLY A 157 -3.07 -11.77 3.01
CA GLY A 157 -1.85 -11.23 3.63
C GLY A 157 -1.85 -9.71 3.81
N PHE A 158 -2.94 -9.02 3.44
CA PHE A 158 -3.06 -7.57 3.60
C PHE A 158 -3.87 -7.24 4.84
N VAL A 159 -3.52 -6.12 5.46
CA VAL A 159 -4.39 -5.49 6.46
C VAL A 159 -5.41 -4.65 5.71
N HIS A 160 -6.69 -5.05 5.80
CA HIS A 160 -7.80 -4.36 5.17
C HIS A 160 -8.54 -3.56 6.23
N GLU A 161 -8.52 -2.23 6.09
CA GLU A 161 -9.12 -1.28 7.02
C GLU A 161 -10.21 -0.49 6.31
N MET A 162 -11.40 -0.47 6.92
CA MET A 162 -12.49 0.38 6.53
C MET A 162 -12.53 1.57 7.48
N ILE A 163 -12.40 2.77 6.92
CA ILE A 163 -12.21 4.01 7.68
C ILE A 163 -13.47 4.85 7.62
N ASN A 164 -14.01 5.20 8.78
CA ASN A 164 -15.10 6.16 8.92
C ASN A 164 -14.60 7.60 9.03
N ASP A 165 -15.53 8.56 8.92
CA ASP A 165 -15.19 9.98 8.86
C ASP A 165 -14.46 10.47 10.13
N ASP A 166 -14.87 9.99 11.31
CA ASP A 166 -14.23 10.33 12.58
C ASP A 166 -12.78 9.80 12.65
N THR A 167 -12.57 8.55 12.21
CA THR A 167 -11.25 7.91 12.19
C THR A 167 -10.36 8.57 11.14
N ALA A 168 -10.91 8.92 9.98
CA ALA A 168 -10.21 9.66 8.94
C ALA A 168 -9.71 11.01 9.49
N ALA A 169 -10.58 11.78 10.14
CA ALA A 169 -10.21 13.05 10.76
C ALA A 169 -9.12 12.88 11.83
N ALA A 170 -9.24 11.88 12.70
CA ALA A 170 -8.24 11.57 13.73
C ALA A 170 -6.88 11.19 13.11
N PHE A 171 -6.89 10.40 12.03
CA PHE A 171 -5.67 10.02 11.30
C PHE A 171 -5.00 11.24 10.67
N VAL A 172 -5.76 12.14 10.04
CA VAL A 172 -5.21 13.37 9.48
C VAL A 172 -4.53 14.20 10.56
N HIS A 173 -5.22 14.47 11.67
CA HIS A 173 -4.67 15.22 12.79
C HIS A 173 -3.42 14.56 13.40
N TYR A 174 -3.39 13.24 13.46
CA TYR A 174 -2.25 12.49 14.00
C TYR A 174 -1.04 12.52 13.06
N PHE A 175 -1.21 12.15 11.79
CA PHE A 175 -0.10 12.02 10.83
C PHE A 175 0.46 13.38 10.40
N TYR A 176 -0.37 14.42 10.36
CA TYR A 176 -0.01 15.75 9.86
C TYR A 176 0.11 16.79 10.97
N ALA A 177 0.25 16.38 12.24
CA ALA A 177 0.40 17.28 13.38
C ALA A 177 1.55 18.30 13.23
N SER A 178 2.60 17.95 12.50
CA SER A 178 3.74 18.84 12.21
C SER A 178 3.56 19.74 10.99
N ILE A 179 2.42 19.64 10.30
CA ILE A 179 2.09 20.39 9.07
C ILE A 179 0.66 20.94 9.21
N PRO A 180 0.46 21.98 10.05
CA PRO A 180 -0.87 22.50 10.39
C PRO A 180 -1.66 22.98 9.17
N GLU A 181 -1.00 23.42 8.09
CA GLU A 181 -1.65 23.84 6.85
C GLU A 181 -2.50 22.72 6.24
N VAL A 182 -2.03 21.47 6.31
CA VAL A 182 -2.77 20.30 5.78
C VAL A 182 -4.00 19.99 6.62
N ILE A 183 -3.89 20.09 7.95
CA ILE A 183 -5.01 19.91 8.88
C ILE A 183 -6.05 20.99 8.62
N GLU A 184 -5.62 22.25 8.56
CA GLU A 184 -6.50 23.38 8.31
C GLU A 184 -7.25 23.23 6.98
N ALA A 185 -6.56 22.84 5.91
CA ALA A 185 -7.20 22.58 4.63
C ALA A 185 -8.23 21.45 4.72
N TYR A 186 -7.88 20.31 5.35
CA TYR A 186 -8.79 19.18 5.50
C TYR A 186 -10.07 19.58 6.25
N ASP A 187 -9.93 20.32 7.36
CA ASP A 187 -11.07 20.76 8.17
C ASP A 187 -11.95 21.78 7.44
N SER A 188 -11.34 22.61 6.59
CA SER A 188 -12.03 23.65 5.83
C SER A 188 -12.76 23.15 4.59
N LEU A 189 -12.56 21.90 4.19
CA LEU A 189 -13.25 21.32 3.02
C LEU A 189 -14.78 21.25 3.27
N PRO A 190 -15.61 21.80 2.36
CA PRO A 190 -17.03 22.05 2.64
C PRO A 190 -17.93 20.81 2.54
N THR A 191 -17.45 19.69 1.98
CA THR A 191 -18.28 18.49 1.78
C THR A 191 -17.53 17.21 2.14
N PRO A 192 -18.23 16.17 2.61
CA PRO A 192 -17.62 14.88 2.92
C PRO A 192 -16.87 14.25 1.73
N ILE A 193 -17.39 14.40 0.51
CA ILE A 193 -16.74 13.85 -0.69
C ILE A 193 -15.35 14.46 -0.94
N LEU A 194 -15.21 15.78 -0.76
CA LEU A 194 -13.90 16.43 -0.88
C LEU A 194 -12.96 15.94 0.23
N LYS A 195 -13.48 15.76 1.45
CA LYS A 195 -12.68 15.25 2.58
C LYS A 195 -12.19 13.83 2.33
N ILE A 196 -13.03 12.94 1.81
CA ILE A 196 -12.65 11.56 1.47
C ILE A 196 -11.65 11.54 0.31
N ASP A 197 -11.89 12.33 -0.75
CA ASP A 197 -10.95 12.48 -1.86
C ASP A 197 -9.61 13.06 -1.42
N PHE A 198 -9.58 13.94 -0.42
CA PHE A 198 -8.31 14.41 0.12
C PHE A 198 -7.65 13.36 1.03
N PHE A 199 -8.44 12.70 1.88
CA PHE A 199 -8.00 11.66 2.81
C PHE A 199 -7.28 10.51 2.10
N LYS A 200 -7.78 10.04 0.94
CA LYS A 200 -7.11 8.97 0.17
C LYS A 200 -5.66 9.30 -0.16
N TYR A 201 -5.37 10.55 -0.56
CA TYR A 201 -3.98 10.96 -0.79
C TYR A 201 -3.20 11.05 0.52
N LEU A 202 -3.81 11.59 1.58
CA LEU A 202 -3.18 11.76 2.88
C LEU A 202 -2.76 10.42 3.51
N ILE A 203 -3.63 9.41 3.47
CA ILE A 203 -3.32 8.08 4.02
C ILE A 203 -2.28 7.35 3.16
N LEU A 204 -2.35 7.48 1.83
CA LEU A 204 -1.35 6.89 0.93
C LEU A 204 0.03 7.53 1.08
N LEU A 205 0.12 8.85 1.34
CA LEU A 205 1.41 9.47 1.61
C LEU A 205 2.00 8.97 2.93
N ALA A 206 1.18 8.86 3.98
CA ALA A 206 1.63 8.52 5.32
C ALA A 206 1.94 7.02 5.51
N ARG A 207 1.11 6.15 4.92
CA ARG A 207 1.17 4.69 5.15
C ARG A 207 1.37 3.87 3.89
N GLY A 208 1.20 4.46 2.70
CA GLY A 208 1.21 3.73 1.43
C GLY A 208 0.14 2.64 1.37
N GLY A 209 0.36 1.67 0.49
CA GLY A 209 -0.56 0.57 0.24
C GLY A 209 -1.52 0.90 -0.89
N VAL A 210 -2.73 0.36 -0.82
CA VAL A 210 -3.79 0.54 -1.82
C VAL A 210 -4.95 1.29 -1.19
N PHE A 211 -5.43 2.33 -1.85
CA PHE A 211 -6.74 2.90 -1.57
C PHE A 211 -7.72 2.43 -2.64
N ALA A 212 -8.91 2.01 -2.23
CA ALA A 212 -9.98 1.59 -3.13
C ALA A 212 -11.35 2.12 -2.66
N ASP A 213 -12.10 2.79 -3.54
CA ASP A 213 -13.48 3.20 -3.24
C ASP A 213 -14.35 1.96 -2.95
N VAL A 214 -15.31 2.06 -2.03
CA VAL A 214 -16.11 0.90 -1.55
C VAL A 214 -16.97 0.27 -2.65
N ASP A 215 -17.33 1.03 -3.69
CA ASP A 215 -18.08 0.53 -4.85
C ASP A 215 -17.18 -0.11 -5.92
N THR A 216 -15.94 -0.48 -5.56
CA THR A 216 -15.04 -1.28 -6.38
C THR A 216 -15.03 -2.74 -5.96
N SER A 217 -15.31 -3.63 -6.92
CA SER A 217 -15.16 -5.07 -6.76
C SER A 217 -13.78 -5.51 -7.25
N LEU A 218 -13.00 -6.14 -6.39
CA LEU A 218 -11.70 -6.69 -6.77
C LEU A 218 -11.91 -7.99 -7.52
N LEU A 219 -11.33 -8.12 -8.72
CA LEU A 219 -11.34 -9.34 -9.54
C LEU A 219 -10.10 -10.18 -9.31
N GLN A 220 -8.91 -9.56 -9.25
CA GLN A 220 -7.63 -10.22 -9.02
C GLN A 220 -6.88 -9.63 -7.81
N PRO A 221 -6.11 -10.45 -7.06
CA PRO A 221 -5.29 -9.98 -5.95
C PRO A 221 -4.31 -8.86 -6.35
N VAL A 222 -4.04 -7.92 -5.43
CA VAL A 222 -3.13 -6.80 -5.64
C VAL A 222 -1.72 -7.24 -6.09
N PRO A 223 -1.11 -8.30 -5.52
CA PRO A 223 0.21 -8.75 -5.96
C PRO A 223 0.28 -9.16 -7.44
N ASN A 224 -0.86 -9.50 -8.07
CA ASN A 224 -0.91 -9.94 -9.46
C ASN A 224 -0.97 -8.78 -10.45
N TRP A 225 -1.09 -7.53 -9.98
CA TRP A 225 -1.19 -6.39 -10.88
C TRP A 225 0.14 -6.11 -11.58
N ILE A 226 1.26 -6.30 -10.89
CA ILE A 226 2.60 -5.99 -11.43
C ILE A 226 3.02 -7.09 -12.41
N PRO A 227 3.31 -6.76 -13.69
CA PRO A 227 3.80 -7.73 -14.66
C PRO A 227 5.11 -8.39 -14.20
N GLU A 228 5.28 -9.68 -14.49
CA GLU A 228 6.47 -10.46 -14.06
C GLU A 228 7.80 -9.89 -14.57
N ASN A 229 7.78 -9.16 -15.68
CA ASN A 229 8.96 -8.53 -16.28
C ASN A 229 9.32 -7.17 -15.64
N VAL A 230 8.59 -6.71 -14.63
CA VAL A 230 8.85 -5.46 -13.92
C VAL A 230 9.12 -5.75 -12.44
N SER A 231 10.23 -5.23 -11.92
CA SER A 231 10.57 -5.39 -10.50
C SER A 231 9.60 -4.57 -9.63
N PRO A 232 8.90 -5.17 -8.65
CA PRO A 232 8.03 -4.42 -7.73
C PRO A 232 8.76 -3.35 -6.91
N LYS A 233 10.09 -3.42 -6.82
CA LYS A 233 10.91 -2.42 -6.13
C LYS A 233 11.07 -1.14 -6.95
N GLU A 234 10.95 -1.21 -8.27
CA GLU A 234 11.16 -0.06 -9.18
C GLU A 234 9.90 0.79 -9.34
N ILE A 235 8.74 0.26 -8.95
CA ILE A 235 7.45 0.95 -9.07
C ILE A 235 7.14 1.67 -7.76
N GLY A 236 6.87 2.97 -7.82
CA GLY A 236 6.46 3.83 -6.71
C GLY A 236 4.97 4.06 -6.62
N LEU A 237 4.28 4.02 -7.76
CA LEU A 237 2.87 4.34 -7.90
C LEU A 237 2.24 3.49 -9.00
N VAL A 238 1.03 3.00 -8.77
CA VAL A 238 0.20 2.31 -9.77
C VAL A 238 -1.11 3.05 -9.91
N VAL A 239 -1.46 3.37 -11.16
CA VAL A 239 -2.69 4.07 -11.54
C VAL A 239 -3.28 3.46 -12.80
N GLY A 240 -4.58 3.68 -13.03
CA GLY A 240 -5.23 3.34 -14.30
C GLY A 240 -5.77 4.55 -15.02
N ILE A 241 -5.98 4.40 -16.33
CA ILE A 241 -6.77 5.34 -17.11
C ILE A 241 -8.24 5.20 -16.72
N GLU A 242 -8.89 6.29 -16.32
CA GLU A 242 -10.34 6.34 -16.08
C GLU A 242 -11.09 6.49 -17.40
N HIS A 243 -10.58 7.38 -18.25
CA HIS A 243 -11.25 7.77 -19.48
C HIS A 243 -10.21 8.20 -20.51
N ASP A 244 -10.38 7.73 -21.74
CA ASP A 244 -9.62 8.18 -22.91
C ASP A 244 -10.56 8.52 -24.06
N SER A 245 -10.86 9.81 -24.23
CA SER A 245 -11.83 10.23 -25.24
C SER A 245 -11.29 10.08 -26.67
N LYS A 246 -12.11 9.41 -27.48
CA LYS A 246 -11.99 9.34 -28.94
C LYS A 246 -12.72 10.48 -29.64
N ALA A 247 -13.72 11.06 -29.00
CA ALA A 247 -14.60 12.07 -29.58
C ALA A 247 -14.15 13.50 -29.20
N PRO A 248 -14.30 14.50 -30.09
CA PRO A 248 -13.82 15.86 -29.86
C PRO A 248 -14.61 16.66 -28.79
N ASP A 249 -15.80 16.21 -28.41
CA ASP A 249 -16.76 16.83 -27.50
C ASP A 249 -16.56 16.47 -26.01
N TRP A 250 -15.45 15.83 -25.67
CA TRP A 250 -15.10 15.39 -24.31
C TRP A 250 -15.16 16.48 -23.24
N ARG A 251 -14.97 17.75 -23.61
CA ARG A 251 -14.96 18.91 -22.70
C ARG A 251 -16.29 19.13 -21.97
N SER A 252 -17.37 18.54 -22.46
CA SER A 252 -18.70 18.61 -21.82
C SER A 252 -18.81 17.75 -20.57
N THR A 253 -18.03 16.67 -20.48
CA THR A 253 -18.19 15.62 -19.47
C THR A 253 -16.92 15.42 -18.64
N PHE A 254 -15.76 15.74 -19.22
CA PHE A 254 -14.44 15.51 -18.62
C PHE A 254 -13.59 16.76 -18.68
N LEU A 255 -12.71 16.92 -17.69
CA LEU A 255 -11.80 18.06 -17.58
C LEU A 255 -10.58 17.92 -18.50
N ARG A 256 -10.21 16.70 -18.84
CA ARG A 256 -9.09 16.39 -19.74
C ARG A 256 -9.54 15.34 -20.74
N ARG A 257 -8.93 15.35 -21.94
CA ARG A 257 -9.18 14.34 -22.97
C ARG A 257 -8.89 12.92 -22.47
N LEU A 258 -7.82 12.78 -21.68
CA LEU A 258 -7.45 11.56 -20.99
C LEU A 258 -7.33 11.87 -19.51
N GLN A 259 -7.96 11.06 -18.66
CA GLN A 259 -7.91 11.19 -17.21
C GLN A 259 -7.46 9.88 -16.57
N PHE A 260 -6.64 10.00 -15.52
CA PHE A 260 -6.30 8.88 -14.64
C PHE A 260 -7.35 8.76 -13.53
N GLY A 261 -7.75 7.52 -13.23
CA GLY A 261 -8.69 7.23 -12.16
C GLY A 261 -8.06 7.45 -10.79
N ASN A 262 -8.89 7.88 -9.83
CA ASN A 262 -8.51 8.07 -8.43
C ASN A 262 -9.35 7.21 -7.46
N TRP A 263 -10.13 6.25 -7.98
CA TRP A 263 -10.89 5.30 -7.17
C TRP A 263 -10.08 4.07 -6.75
N ILE A 264 -9.02 3.72 -7.49
CA ILE A 264 -8.01 2.73 -7.09
C ILE A 264 -6.64 3.35 -7.32
N ILE A 265 -5.86 3.47 -6.24
CA ILE A 265 -4.48 3.97 -6.29
C ILE A 265 -3.64 3.07 -5.39
N GLN A 266 -2.50 2.58 -5.89
CA GLN A 266 -1.50 1.93 -5.06
C GLN A 266 -0.24 2.77 -5.03
N ALA A 267 0.24 3.13 -3.84
CA ALA A 267 1.39 4.02 -3.69
C ALA A 267 2.34 3.54 -2.58
N LYS A 268 3.62 3.83 -2.76
CA LYS A 268 4.59 3.80 -1.67
C LYS A 268 4.42 5.03 -0.77
N PRO A 269 4.69 4.92 0.54
CA PRO A 269 4.73 6.07 1.42
C PRO A 269 5.71 7.13 0.90
N GLY A 270 5.34 8.41 1.02
CA GLY A 270 6.20 9.53 0.62
C GLY A 270 6.27 9.83 -0.89
N HIS A 271 5.55 9.10 -1.76
CA HIS A 271 5.67 9.25 -3.22
C HIS A 271 5.48 10.70 -3.71
N PRO A 272 6.35 11.25 -4.59
CA PRO A 272 6.32 12.66 -5.00
C PRO A 272 5.00 13.11 -5.66
N VAL A 273 4.38 12.26 -6.49
CA VAL A 273 3.06 12.55 -7.09
C VAL A 273 1.98 12.75 -6.02
N ILE A 274 1.95 11.90 -4.97
CA ILE A 274 0.97 12.01 -3.89
C ILE A 274 1.25 13.27 -3.07
N ARG A 275 2.53 13.57 -2.82
CA ARG A 275 2.97 14.78 -2.13
C ARG A 275 2.52 16.05 -2.84
N GLU A 276 2.72 16.12 -4.16
CA GLU A 276 2.32 17.27 -4.96
C GLU A 276 0.79 17.41 -5.00
N MET A 277 0.06 16.30 -5.08
CA MET A 277 -1.40 16.34 -5.00
C MET A 277 -1.88 16.92 -3.66
N ILE A 278 -1.28 16.50 -2.54
CA ILE A 278 -1.62 17.03 -1.22
C ILE A 278 -1.29 18.53 -1.13
N ALA A 279 -0.12 18.94 -1.60
CA ALA A 279 0.27 20.35 -1.61
C ALA A 279 -0.73 21.19 -2.42
N LYS A 280 -1.07 20.74 -3.63
CA LYS A 280 -2.03 21.42 -4.51
C LYS A 280 -3.43 21.54 -3.89
N VAL A 281 -3.96 20.45 -3.31
CA VAL A 281 -5.28 20.48 -2.65
C VAL A 281 -5.25 21.43 -1.44
N THR A 282 -4.18 21.38 -0.64
CA THR A 282 -4.01 22.23 0.54
C THR A 282 -3.98 23.70 0.15
N GLU A 283 -3.10 24.09 -0.78
CA GLU A 283 -2.95 25.47 -1.26
C GLU A 283 -4.25 25.98 -1.87
N THR A 284 -4.88 25.20 -2.76
CA THR A 284 -6.16 25.57 -3.40
C THR A 284 -7.27 25.76 -2.35
N THR A 285 -7.32 24.90 -1.33
CA THR A 285 -8.34 24.98 -0.29
C THR A 285 -8.16 26.21 0.59
N LEU A 286 -6.92 26.48 1.01
CA LEU A 286 -6.62 27.63 1.85
C LEU A 286 -6.79 28.95 1.08
N GLU A 287 -6.37 29.01 -0.18
CA GLU A 287 -6.61 30.18 -1.05
C GLU A 287 -8.11 30.49 -1.15
N ARG A 288 -8.94 29.48 -1.39
CA ARG A 288 -10.40 29.63 -1.44
C ARG A 288 -10.99 30.01 -0.10
N LYS A 289 -10.48 29.45 1.01
CA LYS A 289 -10.90 29.82 2.37
C LYS A 289 -10.65 31.30 2.65
N TYR A 290 -9.43 31.77 2.38
CA TYR A 290 -9.04 33.14 2.66
C TYR A 290 -9.67 34.15 1.71
N SER A 291 -10.14 33.70 0.54
CA SER A 291 -10.86 34.53 -0.44
C SER A 291 -12.39 34.45 -0.29
N ASP A 292 -12.91 33.71 0.70
CA ASP A 292 -14.36 33.47 0.91
C ASP A 292 -15.08 32.78 -0.26
N GLU A 293 -14.34 31.93 -1.00
CA GLU A 293 -14.83 31.21 -2.19
C GLU A 293 -15.07 29.72 -1.94
N LEU A 294 -15.17 29.28 -0.67
CA LEU A 294 -15.43 27.87 -0.34
C LEU A 294 -16.85 27.42 -0.74
N HIS A 295 -17.80 28.34 -0.77
CA HIS A 295 -19.22 28.08 -1.03
C HIS A 295 -19.56 28.08 -2.52
N MET A 296 -18.81 27.29 -3.32
CA MET A 296 -19.12 27.08 -4.73
C MET A 296 -20.34 26.15 -4.92
N ASN A 297 -20.91 26.16 -6.13
CA ASN A 297 -21.93 25.19 -6.52
C ASN A 297 -21.33 23.78 -6.70
N LEU A 298 -21.20 23.05 -5.60
CA LEU A 298 -20.66 21.68 -5.55
C LEU A 298 -21.62 20.62 -6.10
N ARG A 299 -22.76 21.01 -6.69
CA ARG A 299 -23.59 20.09 -7.50
C ARG A 299 -22.95 19.80 -8.87
N ASN A 300 -22.00 20.62 -9.30
CA ASN A 300 -21.26 20.40 -10.53
C ASN A 300 -20.09 19.42 -10.26
N ASP A 301 -20.25 18.18 -10.74
CA ASP A 301 -19.23 17.12 -10.65
C ASP A 301 -17.85 17.60 -11.15
N LEU A 302 -17.80 18.49 -12.16
CA LEU A 302 -16.56 19.06 -12.69
C LEU A 302 -15.79 19.91 -11.66
N THR A 303 -16.48 20.56 -10.73
CA THR A 303 -15.82 21.36 -9.68
C THR A 303 -15.08 20.44 -8.71
N ILE A 304 -15.71 19.34 -8.29
CA ILE A 304 -15.10 18.30 -7.45
C ILE A 304 -13.90 17.68 -8.19
N MET A 305 -14.10 17.27 -9.44
CA MET A 305 -13.04 16.68 -10.28
C MET A 305 -11.83 17.61 -10.47
N SER A 306 -12.05 18.93 -10.49
CA SER A 306 -10.98 19.92 -10.68
C SER A 306 -10.20 20.26 -9.41
N TRP A 307 -10.73 19.91 -8.24
CA TRP A 307 -10.15 20.29 -6.94
C TRP A 307 -9.44 19.11 -6.29
N THR A 308 -10.17 18.04 -5.96
CA THR A 308 -9.62 16.85 -5.29
C THR A 308 -9.72 15.59 -6.17
N GLY A 309 -10.48 15.64 -7.25
CA GLY A 309 -10.75 14.47 -8.08
C GLY A 309 -9.79 14.25 -9.24
N SER A 310 -10.24 13.46 -10.22
CA SER A 310 -9.39 12.93 -11.30
C SER A 310 -8.80 13.98 -12.24
N GLY A 311 -9.35 15.19 -12.32
CA GLY A 311 -8.80 16.27 -13.14
C GLY A 311 -7.50 16.82 -12.56
N ALA A 312 -7.54 17.26 -11.29
CA ALA A 312 -6.36 17.72 -10.58
C ALA A 312 -5.30 16.61 -10.47
N TRP A 313 -5.75 15.38 -10.19
CA TRP A 313 -4.90 14.20 -10.13
C TRP A 313 -4.14 13.95 -11.45
N THR A 314 -4.84 14.07 -12.57
CA THR A 314 -4.25 13.90 -13.90
C THR A 314 -3.18 14.96 -14.18
N ASP A 315 -3.44 16.22 -13.83
CA ASP A 315 -2.47 17.30 -14.01
C ASP A 315 -1.19 17.06 -13.20
N VAL A 316 -1.33 16.58 -11.96
CA VAL A 316 -0.20 16.30 -11.07
C VAL A 316 0.65 15.16 -11.63
N ILE A 317 0.04 14.08 -12.12
CA ILE A 317 0.77 12.97 -12.75
C ILE A 317 1.53 13.45 -14.00
N PHE A 318 0.90 14.24 -14.87
CA PHE A 318 1.62 14.77 -16.04
C PHE A 318 2.70 15.77 -15.67
N THR A 319 2.52 16.55 -14.60
CA THR A 319 3.57 17.45 -14.08
C THR A 319 4.78 16.63 -13.64
N TYR A 320 4.56 15.56 -12.87
CA TYR A 320 5.61 14.64 -12.47
C TYR A 320 6.34 14.01 -13.67
N PHE A 321 5.60 13.49 -14.66
CA PHE A 321 6.21 12.90 -15.86
C PHE A 321 7.05 13.87 -16.69
N ASN A 322 6.78 15.16 -16.59
CA ASN A 322 7.54 16.19 -17.31
C ASN A 322 8.53 16.94 -16.40
N ASP A 323 8.69 16.51 -15.15
CA ASP A 323 9.77 16.93 -14.27
C ASP A 323 10.91 15.90 -14.35
N TYR A 324 11.98 16.26 -15.06
CA TYR A 324 13.12 15.37 -15.28
C TYR A 324 13.85 15.03 -13.97
N VAL A 325 13.83 15.93 -12.97
CA VAL A 325 14.54 15.75 -11.70
C VAL A 325 13.86 14.68 -10.88
N GLN A 326 12.53 14.66 -10.91
CA GLN A 326 11.73 13.70 -10.14
C GLN A 326 11.56 12.37 -10.87
N SER A 327 11.12 12.41 -12.13
CA SER A 327 10.74 11.20 -12.88
C SER A 327 11.90 10.52 -13.61
N GLY A 328 13.00 11.23 -13.86
CA GLY A 328 14.11 10.77 -14.70
C GLY A 328 13.74 10.64 -16.19
N VAL A 329 12.57 11.13 -16.62
CA VAL A 329 12.12 11.06 -18.00
C VAL A 329 12.63 12.26 -18.78
N LEU A 330 13.30 12.00 -19.91
CA LEU A 330 13.86 13.05 -20.78
C LEU A 330 12.86 13.53 -21.84
N ASP A 331 11.97 12.64 -22.28
CA ASP A 331 10.99 12.93 -23.33
C ASP A 331 9.75 13.63 -22.78
N LYS A 332 9.19 14.56 -23.56
CA LYS A 332 7.95 15.25 -23.19
C LYS A 332 6.76 14.28 -23.23
N ILE A 333 6.28 13.90 -22.05
CA ILE A 333 5.12 13.01 -21.91
C ILE A 333 3.82 13.81 -22.04
N THR A 334 2.92 13.32 -22.89
CA THR A 334 1.60 13.90 -23.15
C THR A 334 0.55 12.81 -23.20
N TRP A 335 -0.74 13.16 -23.13
CA TRP A 335 -1.86 12.22 -23.23
C TRP A 335 -1.78 11.25 -24.42
N LYS A 336 -1.15 11.67 -25.54
CA LYS A 336 -0.94 10.83 -26.72
C LYS A 336 -0.18 9.54 -26.43
N HIS A 337 0.69 9.54 -25.43
CA HIS A 337 1.49 8.39 -25.02
C HIS A 337 0.68 7.29 -24.32
N PHE A 338 -0.54 7.64 -23.90
CA PHE A 338 -1.48 6.78 -23.17
C PHE A 338 -2.79 6.58 -23.94
N HIS A 339 -2.94 7.24 -25.10
CA HIS A 339 -4.13 7.08 -25.94
C HIS A 339 -4.20 5.65 -26.50
N ASN A 340 -5.38 5.03 -26.40
CA ASN A 340 -5.65 3.66 -26.81
C ASN A 340 -4.66 2.62 -26.22
N LEU A 341 -4.23 2.83 -24.97
CA LEU A 341 -3.32 1.93 -24.27
C LEU A 341 -3.90 0.52 -24.17
N LYS A 342 -3.14 -0.50 -24.59
CA LYS A 342 -3.55 -1.93 -24.55
C LYS A 342 -2.76 -2.77 -23.55
N VAL A 343 -1.55 -2.34 -23.23
CA VAL A 343 -0.65 -3.00 -22.28
C VAL A 343 -0.20 -1.97 -21.25
N PRO A 344 0.08 -2.38 -20.01
CA PRO A 344 0.59 -1.46 -19.00
C PRO A 344 1.89 -0.80 -19.44
N LYS A 345 2.09 0.44 -19.02
CA LYS A 345 3.25 1.25 -19.37
C LYS A 345 3.88 1.85 -18.12
N LEU A 346 5.15 1.55 -17.91
CA LEU A 346 5.97 2.15 -16.86
C LEU A 346 6.58 3.46 -17.38
N VAL A 347 6.40 4.56 -16.65
CA VAL A 347 6.98 5.88 -16.94
C VAL A 347 7.59 6.42 -15.66
N GLY A 348 8.92 6.58 -15.63
CA GLY A 348 9.65 6.77 -14.37
C GLY A 348 9.42 5.55 -13.46
N ASP A 349 8.86 5.79 -12.28
CA ASP A 349 8.43 4.77 -11.32
C ASP A 349 6.89 4.61 -11.24
N VAL A 350 6.14 5.18 -12.19
CA VAL A 350 4.66 5.07 -12.22
C VAL A 350 4.23 4.03 -13.25
N LEU A 351 3.54 2.99 -12.79
CA LEU A 351 2.96 1.96 -13.64
C LEU A 351 1.51 2.34 -14.00
N VAL A 352 1.28 2.62 -15.28
CA VAL A 352 -0.01 3.05 -15.82
C VAL A 352 -0.71 1.89 -16.51
N PHE A 353 -1.92 1.59 -16.08
CA PHE A 353 -2.77 0.55 -16.66
C PHE A 353 -3.80 1.07 -17.69
N PRO A 354 -4.16 0.26 -18.69
CA PRO A 354 -5.29 0.51 -19.58
C PRO A 354 -6.61 0.72 -18.85
N GLU A 355 -7.57 1.38 -19.52
CA GLU A 355 -8.90 1.68 -18.96
C GLU A 355 -9.64 0.43 -18.45
N VAL A 356 -9.49 -0.69 -19.16
CA VAL A 356 -10.17 -1.96 -18.81
C VAL A 356 -9.71 -2.55 -17.48
N SER A 357 -8.54 -2.17 -16.96
CA SER A 357 -7.92 -2.86 -15.83
C SER A 357 -8.61 -2.62 -14.49
N PHE A 358 -8.99 -1.37 -14.22
CA PHE A 358 -9.68 -0.98 -12.99
C PHE A 358 -11.13 -0.55 -13.24
N ASN A 359 -11.65 -0.80 -14.45
CA ASN A 359 -13.02 -0.55 -14.85
C ASN A 359 -13.50 -1.67 -15.80
N THR A 360 -13.27 -2.94 -15.41
CA THR A 360 -13.72 -4.10 -16.19
C THR A 360 -15.26 -4.15 -16.23
N PRO A 361 -15.90 -4.28 -17.40
CA PRO A 361 -17.36 -4.45 -17.50
C PRO A 361 -17.83 -5.71 -16.74
N SER A 362 -18.85 -5.58 -15.90
CA SER A 362 -19.48 -6.73 -15.23
C SER A 362 -20.27 -7.57 -16.23
N SER A 363 -20.20 -8.90 -16.14
CA SER A 363 -21.00 -9.82 -16.97
C SER A 363 -22.52 -9.63 -16.82
N ASP A 364 -22.95 -9.01 -15.72
CA ASP A 364 -24.36 -8.93 -15.32
C ASP A 364 -24.99 -7.55 -15.61
N ALA A 365 -24.23 -6.60 -16.19
CA ALA A 365 -24.74 -5.28 -16.55
C ALA A 365 -24.63 -5.06 -18.07
N ASP A 366 -25.80 -4.88 -18.69
CA ASP A 366 -26.03 -4.44 -20.06
C ASP A 366 -25.59 -5.36 -21.20
N SER A 367 -26.55 -6.21 -21.61
CA SER A 367 -26.59 -6.85 -22.93
C SER A 367 -26.64 -5.86 -24.11
N ASP A 368 -26.72 -4.54 -23.85
CA ASP A 368 -26.75 -3.49 -24.87
C ASP A 368 -25.44 -2.69 -25.00
N SER A 369 -24.44 -2.97 -24.14
CA SER A 369 -23.08 -2.47 -24.38
C SER A 369 -22.34 -3.47 -25.26
N LYS A 370 -22.11 -3.11 -26.54
CA LYS A 370 -21.26 -3.93 -27.43
C LYS A 370 -19.97 -4.28 -26.68
N PRO A 371 -19.55 -5.57 -26.66
CA PRO A 371 -18.29 -5.95 -26.04
C PRO A 371 -17.19 -5.11 -26.68
N LEU A 372 -16.44 -4.38 -25.86
CA LEU A 372 -15.29 -3.62 -26.32
C LEU A 372 -14.20 -4.63 -26.74
N GLY A 373 -14.35 -5.20 -27.94
CA GLY A 373 -13.45 -6.23 -28.45
C GLY A 373 -13.60 -7.57 -27.73
N SER A 374 -14.45 -8.44 -28.28
CA SER A 374 -14.26 -9.90 -28.20
C SER A 374 -12.78 -10.21 -28.45
N ASP A 375 -12.09 -10.81 -27.46
CA ASP A 375 -10.63 -11.06 -27.29
C ASP A 375 -9.84 -10.09 -26.37
N SER A 376 -10.51 -9.29 -25.54
CA SER A 376 -9.84 -8.44 -24.53
C SER A 376 -9.06 -9.27 -23.50
N ASN A 377 -7.77 -8.98 -23.34
CA ASN A 377 -6.80 -9.63 -22.46
C ASN A 377 -7.29 -9.75 -21.01
N LYS A 378 -8.03 -10.83 -20.68
CA LYS A 378 -8.63 -11.09 -19.35
C LYS A 378 -7.60 -11.03 -18.22
N ALA A 379 -6.32 -11.26 -18.53
CA ALA A 379 -5.22 -11.12 -17.58
C ALA A 379 -5.14 -9.72 -16.97
N LEU A 380 -5.57 -8.67 -17.70
CA LEU A 380 -5.53 -7.29 -17.24
C LEU A 380 -6.79 -6.87 -16.47
N HIS A 381 -7.80 -7.73 -16.32
CA HIS A 381 -9.03 -7.40 -15.59
C HIS A 381 -8.81 -7.54 -14.08
N PHE A 382 -8.55 -6.42 -13.40
CA PHE A 382 -8.19 -6.42 -11.98
C PHE A 382 -9.32 -5.99 -11.07
N ALA A 383 -10.15 -5.03 -11.47
CA ALA A 383 -11.28 -4.56 -10.69
C ALA A 383 -12.41 -4.01 -11.58
N THR A 384 -13.62 -4.03 -11.03
CA THR A 384 -14.82 -3.42 -11.62
C THR A 384 -15.31 -2.32 -10.68
N HIS A 385 -15.49 -1.10 -11.20
CA HIS A 385 -16.04 0.02 -10.44
C HIS A 385 -17.53 0.19 -10.79
N SER A 386 -18.41 0.06 -9.80
CA SER A 386 -19.87 0.05 -10.02
C SER A 386 -20.45 1.44 -10.30
N LYS A 387 -19.65 2.52 -10.21
CA LYS A 387 -20.06 3.91 -10.50
C LYS A 387 -21.35 4.31 -9.79
N MET A 388 -21.59 3.77 -8.60
CA MET A 388 -22.86 3.95 -7.88
C MET A 388 -23.04 5.39 -7.41
N LYS A 389 -21.98 6.22 -7.51
CA LYS A 389 -21.90 7.56 -6.92
C LYS A 389 -22.45 7.45 -5.49
N SER A 390 -21.99 6.45 -4.74
CA SER A 390 -22.52 6.10 -3.42
C SER A 390 -22.55 7.32 -2.49
N TRP A 391 -21.61 8.26 -2.68
CA TRP A 391 -21.59 9.57 -2.04
C TRP A 391 -22.80 10.49 -2.33
N LYS A 392 -23.43 10.41 -3.51
CA LYS A 392 -24.64 11.20 -3.84
C LYS A 392 -25.88 10.71 -3.10
N SER A 393 -25.96 9.41 -2.83
CA SER A 393 -27.04 8.86 -2.01
C SER A 393 -26.97 9.33 -0.56
N GLN A 394 -25.77 9.70 -0.10
CA GLN A 394 -25.51 10.22 1.25
C GLN A 394 -26.07 11.65 1.42
N GLN A 395 -25.91 12.53 0.42
CA GLN A 395 -26.46 13.90 0.50
C GLN A 395 -27.98 13.92 0.68
N LYS A 396 -28.74 12.97 0.11
CA LYS A 396 -30.20 12.96 0.20
C LYS A 396 -30.72 12.62 1.60
N ASN A 397 -29.95 11.90 2.41
CA ASN A 397 -30.41 11.40 3.72
C ASN A 397 -30.14 12.38 4.88
N ASP A 398 -29.32 13.42 4.69
CA ASP A 398 -29.11 14.47 5.69
C ASP A 398 -30.17 15.58 5.62
N TRP A 399 -30.71 15.89 4.43
CA TRP A 399 -31.77 16.90 4.27
C TRP A 399 -33.16 16.42 4.72
N SER A 400 -33.34 15.14 5.02
CA SER A 400 -34.60 14.60 5.57
C SER A 400 -34.62 14.58 7.11
N LYS A 401 -33.55 15.07 7.75
CA LYS A 401 -33.40 15.17 9.21
C LYS A 401 -33.29 16.62 9.74
N LEU A 402 -33.54 17.61 8.87
CA LEU A 402 -33.81 19.00 9.22
C LEU A 402 -35.25 19.33 8.79
#